data_AF-A0A2W1BH12-F1
#
_entry.id   AF-A0A2W1BH12-F1
#
_cell.length_a   1.000
_cell.length_b   1.000
_cell.length_c   1.000
_cell.angle_alpha   90.00
_cell.angle_beta   90.00
_cell.angle_gamma   90.00
#
_symmetry.space_group_name_H-M   'P 1'
#
loop_
_entity.id
_entity.type
_entity.pdbx_description
1 polymer ?
#
loop_
_entity_poly.entity_id
_entity_poly.type
_entity_poly.pdbx_seq_one_letter_code
_entity_poly.pdbx_strand_id
1 'polypeptide(L)'
;MDIGGESAIRIGGPQNDEQLNISDVFEAITLADPSFGAGAGAGIDESMARRDQPYVEIVEQPASKALRFRYECEGRSAGSIPGVNSTSDNKTYPTIRICGFTGQVVIVVSCVTKDEPYRAHPHNLVGRERCERGVCTIPTLITKETCEYQFKNLGIQCVKRRDIAEALTVREKLRVDPFRKNFDHKNHPQSIDLNAVRLCFQVFLP
;
A
#
# COMPACT_ATOMS: atom_id res chain seq x y z
N MET A 1 -11.63 -79.90 -1.16
CA MET A 1 -11.51 -79.92 -2.63
C MET A 1 -10.18 -79.29 -2.95
N ASP A 2 -9.24 -80.11 -3.46
CA ASP A 2 -8.14 -79.72 -4.35
C ASP A 2 -8.64 -78.74 -5.45
N ILE A 3 -7.85 -77.97 -6.19
CA ILE A 3 -6.69 -78.36 -7.03
C ILE A 3 -5.94 -77.10 -7.55
N GLY A 4 -4.59 -77.18 -7.67
CA GLY A 4 -3.70 -76.59 -8.70
C GLY A 4 -3.44 -75.06 -8.67
N GLY A 5 -2.22 -74.51 -8.70
CA GLY A 5 -1.06 -74.75 -9.59
C GLY A 5 -1.08 -73.66 -10.70
N GLU A 6 -0.06 -72.85 -11.02
CA GLU A 6 1.39 -73.05 -11.16
C GLU A 6 2.18 -71.71 -11.14
N SER A 7 3.44 -71.82 -10.68
CA SER A 7 4.72 -71.30 -11.23
C SER A 7 4.79 -69.86 -11.81
N ALA A 8 5.69 -68.97 -11.37
CA ALA A 8 7.14 -69.14 -11.53
C ALA A 8 8.02 -68.35 -10.55
N ILE A 9 9.17 -68.95 -10.28
CA ILE A 9 10.27 -68.57 -9.39
C ILE A 9 11.22 -67.58 -10.09
N ARG A 10 11.71 -66.55 -9.38
CA ARG A 10 13.14 -66.18 -9.40
C ARG A 10 13.64 -65.76 -8.01
N ILE A 11 14.76 -66.36 -7.65
CA ILE A 11 15.52 -66.28 -6.40
C ILE A 11 16.48 -65.08 -6.47
N GLY A 12 16.69 -64.38 -5.34
CA GLY A 12 17.87 -63.53 -5.16
C GLY A 12 17.84 -62.63 -3.92
N GLY A 13 18.26 -63.17 -2.76
CA GLY A 13 19.08 -62.58 -1.68
C GLY A 13 18.75 -61.19 -1.05
N PRO A 14 18.98 -61.02 0.27
CA PRO A 14 18.78 -59.73 0.94
C PRO A 14 19.98 -58.81 0.72
N GLN A 15 19.74 -57.57 0.30
CA GLN A 15 20.68 -56.47 0.48
C GLN A 15 20.08 -55.52 1.51
N ASN A 16 20.76 -55.44 2.66
CA ASN A 16 20.68 -54.33 3.58
C ASN A 16 21.15 -53.08 2.84
N ASP A 17 20.24 -52.14 2.60
CA ASP A 17 20.60 -50.74 2.44
C ASP A 17 20.01 -50.02 3.65
N GLU A 18 20.84 -49.88 4.70
CA GLU A 18 20.63 -48.84 5.70
C GLU A 18 20.77 -47.51 4.97
N GLN A 19 19.62 -46.95 4.58
CA GLN A 19 19.56 -45.64 3.99
C GLN A 19 19.88 -44.62 5.10
N LEU A 20 21.17 -44.28 5.20
CA LEU A 20 21.70 -43.27 6.11
C LEU A 20 20.89 -41.99 5.94
N ASN A 21 20.11 -41.65 6.96
CA ASN A 21 19.24 -40.49 6.93
C ASN A 21 20.09 -39.26 7.22
N ILE A 22 19.95 -38.22 6.39
CA ILE A 22 20.76 -36.99 6.49
C ILE A 22 20.61 -36.32 7.87
N SER A 23 19.48 -36.56 8.55
CA SER A 23 19.23 -36.14 9.94
C SER A 23 20.27 -36.66 10.94
N ASP A 24 20.74 -37.90 10.76
CA ASP A 24 21.55 -38.61 11.75
C ASP A 24 23.01 -38.13 11.69
N VAL A 25 23.44 -37.66 10.52
CA VAL A 25 24.74 -37.02 10.30
C VAL A 25 24.78 -35.63 10.95
N PHE A 26 23.70 -34.85 10.85
CA PHE A 26 23.60 -33.54 11.50
C PHE A 26 23.60 -33.66 13.02
N GLU A 27 22.90 -34.65 13.58
CA GLU A 27 22.86 -34.87 15.02
C GLU A 27 24.22 -35.33 15.58
N ALA A 28 24.93 -36.21 14.85
CA ALA A 28 26.27 -36.67 15.22
C ALA A 28 27.33 -35.54 15.19
N ILE A 29 27.25 -34.60 14.25
CA ILE A 29 28.16 -33.44 14.18
C ILE A 29 27.91 -32.50 15.36
N THR A 30 26.65 -32.31 15.75
CA THR A 30 26.27 -31.40 16.85
C THR A 30 26.68 -31.96 18.23
N LEU A 31 26.71 -33.28 18.37
CA LEU A 31 27.14 -33.97 19.60
C LEU A 31 28.67 -34.04 19.77
N ALA A 32 29.44 -34.00 18.67
CA ALA A 32 30.90 -34.15 18.70
C ALA A 32 31.64 -32.81 18.90
N ASP A 33 31.09 -31.68 18.44
CA ASP A 33 31.68 -30.36 18.63
C ASP A 33 30.61 -29.25 18.69
N PRO A 34 30.26 -28.73 19.88
CA PRO A 34 29.27 -27.66 20.02
C PRO A 34 29.69 -26.33 19.39
N SER A 35 30.93 -26.19 18.92
CA SER A 35 31.45 -24.97 18.29
C SER A 35 31.38 -24.98 16.77
N PHE A 36 30.95 -26.08 16.12
CA PHE A 36 30.93 -26.23 14.65
C PHE A 36 29.51 -26.10 14.04
N GLY A 37 28.66 -25.28 14.64
CA GLY A 37 27.31 -24.94 14.16
C GLY A 37 27.00 -23.45 14.14
N ALA A 38 28.01 -22.60 14.37
CA ALA A 38 27.86 -21.14 14.32
C ALA A 38 28.15 -20.63 12.90
N GLY A 39 27.13 -20.67 12.04
CA GLY A 39 27.09 -19.84 10.83
C GLY A 39 27.08 -20.60 9.52
N ALA A 40 25.88 -20.90 9.02
CA ALA A 40 25.50 -20.78 7.60
C ALA A 40 24.07 -21.33 7.43
N GLY A 41 23.08 -20.44 7.50
CA GLY A 41 21.72 -20.78 7.09
C GLY A 41 20.63 -20.04 7.85
N ALA A 42 19.90 -19.20 7.11
CA ALA A 42 18.58 -18.67 7.47
C ALA A 42 18.52 -17.66 8.64
N GLY A 43 19.20 -16.55 8.46
CA GLY A 43 18.87 -15.26 9.08
C GLY A 43 19.04 -14.17 8.05
N ILE A 44 18.28 -14.20 6.95
CA ILE A 44 18.13 -13.00 6.13
C ILE A 44 17.33 -12.05 7.01
N ASP A 45 18.06 -11.14 7.66
CA ASP A 45 17.51 -10.06 8.46
C ASP A 45 16.46 -9.30 7.61
N GLU A 46 15.17 -9.54 7.87
CA GLU A 46 14.04 -8.84 7.23
C GLU A 46 14.21 -7.30 7.32
N SER A 47 14.94 -6.82 8.33
CA SER A 47 15.24 -5.40 8.51
C SER A 47 16.26 -4.87 7.50
N MET A 48 17.09 -5.74 6.90
CA MET A 48 18.03 -5.38 5.84
C MET A 48 17.36 -5.43 4.46
N ALA A 49 16.44 -6.39 4.22
CA ALA A 49 15.64 -6.45 2.98
C ALA A 49 14.66 -5.27 2.83
N ARG A 50 14.13 -4.73 3.94
CA ARG A 50 13.31 -3.50 3.92
C ARG A 50 14.06 -2.26 3.46
N ARG A 51 15.39 -2.21 3.58
CA ARG A 51 16.19 -1.03 3.20
C ARG A 51 16.26 -0.82 1.68
N ASP A 52 16.01 -1.87 0.90
CA ASP A 52 16.10 -1.82 -0.56
C ASP A 52 14.74 -1.70 -1.26
N GLN A 53 13.62 -1.80 -0.53
CA GLN A 53 12.31 -1.69 -1.16
C GLN A 53 11.90 -0.22 -1.33
N PRO A 54 11.44 0.19 -2.53
CA PRO A 54 10.94 1.53 -2.73
C PRO A 54 9.80 1.88 -1.78
N TYR A 55 9.82 3.11 -1.25
CA TYR A 55 8.79 3.61 -0.35
C TYR A 55 8.51 5.09 -0.58
N VAL A 56 7.41 5.55 0.02
CA VAL A 56 6.97 6.95 -0.05
C VAL A 56 7.09 7.56 1.32
N GLU A 57 7.77 8.70 1.40
CA GLU A 57 7.89 9.52 2.60
C GLU A 57 7.08 10.81 2.41
N ILE A 58 6.33 11.25 3.43
CA ILE A 58 5.68 12.56 3.40
C ILE A 58 6.65 13.56 4.03
N VAL A 59 7.26 14.42 3.21
CA VAL A 59 8.26 15.40 3.66
C VAL A 59 7.62 16.71 4.13
N GLU A 60 6.43 17.04 3.61
CA GLU A 60 5.62 18.18 4.07
C GLU A 60 4.17 17.69 4.22
N GLN A 61 3.65 17.70 5.45
CA GLN A 61 2.28 17.28 5.75
C GLN A 61 1.27 18.37 5.37
N PRO A 62 0.00 18.04 5.03
CA PRO A 62 -1.06 19.02 4.88
C PRO A 62 -1.40 19.69 6.22
N ALA A 63 -1.60 21.00 6.21
CA ALA A 63 -2.05 21.75 7.39
C ALA A 63 -3.51 21.40 7.75
N SER A 64 -3.75 20.96 8.99
CA SER A 64 -5.01 20.37 9.42
C SER A 64 -6.22 21.32 9.51
N LYS A 65 -6.02 22.65 9.46
CA LYS A 65 -7.09 23.66 9.64
C LYS A 65 -6.95 24.90 8.76
N ALA A 66 -6.14 24.82 7.72
CA ALA A 66 -5.81 25.98 6.90
C ALA A 66 -6.73 26.17 5.67
N LEU A 67 -7.52 25.16 5.31
CA LEU A 67 -8.40 25.19 4.15
C LEU A 67 -9.84 24.84 4.53
N ARG A 68 -10.79 25.66 4.07
CA ARG A 68 -12.22 25.35 4.12
C ARG A 68 -12.61 24.50 2.92
N PHE A 69 -13.23 23.34 3.14
CA PHE A 69 -13.80 22.54 2.05
C PHE A 69 -14.95 23.29 1.38
N ARG A 70 -15.08 23.13 0.06
CA ARG A 70 -16.02 23.91 -0.75
C ARG A 70 -17.05 23.01 -1.41
N TYR A 71 -18.30 23.45 -1.46
CA TYR A 71 -19.32 22.75 -2.25
C TYR A 71 -19.16 23.09 -3.73
N GLU A 72 -19.53 22.15 -4.60
CA GLU A 72 -19.57 22.37 -6.05
C GLU A 72 -20.38 23.60 -6.45
N CYS A 73 -21.54 23.81 -5.81
CA CYS A 73 -22.43 24.92 -6.12
C CYS A 73 -21.91 26.31 -5.71
N GLU A 74 -20.76 26.41 -5.04
CA GLU A 74 -20.15 27.72 -4.71
C GLU A 74 -19.53 28.42 -5.93
N GLY A 75 -19.26 27.69 -7.03
CA GLY A 75 -18.75 28.27 -8.27
C GLY A 75 -17.35 28.91 -8.17
N ARG A 76 -16.60 28.62 -7.10
CA ARG A 76 -15.21 29.07 -6.87
C ARG A 76 -14.27 27.88 -6.87
N SER A 77 -12.98 28.12 -7.12
CA SER A 77 -11.97 27.07 -6.90
C SER A 77 -11.99 26.60 -5.44
N ALA A 78 -11.69 25.33 -5.20
CA ALA A 78 -11.64 24.77 -3.85
C ALA A 78 -10.43 25.23 -3.03
N GLY A 79 -9.64 26.19 -3.56
CA GLY A 79 -8.36 26.61 -3.00
C GLY A 79 -7.25 25.56 -3.15
N SER A 80 -6.17 25.78 -2.42
CA SER A 80 -5.04 24.86 -2.32
C SER A 80 -4.82 24.48 -0.86
N ILE A 81 -4.61 23.20 -0.58
CA ILE A 81 -4.22 22.68 0.73
C ILE A 81 -2.78 23.14 0.98
N PRO A 82 -2.52 24.00 1.99
CA PRO A 82 -1.16 24.38 2.31
C PRO A 82 -0.48 23.30 3.16
N GLY A 83 0.85 23.33 3.17
CA GLY A 83 1.66 22.51 4.05
C GLY A 83 1.65 23.03 5.50
N VAL A 84 2.01 22.17 6.45
CA VAL A 84 2.10 22.51 7.88
C VAL A 84 3.08 23.66 8.16
N ASN A 85 4.13 23.81 7.36
CA ASN A 85 5.15 24.84 7.50
C ASN A 85 4.84 26.10 6.66
N SER A 86 3.64 26.20 6.09
CA SER A 86 3.25 27.31 5.23
C SER A 86 3.02 28.59 6.05
N THR A 87 3.61 29.69 5.61
CA THR A 87 3.51 31.01 6.27
C THR A 87 2.80 32.02 5.35
N SER A 88 2.66 33.29 5.77
CA SER A 88 2.13 34.35 4.90
C SER A 88 3.03 34.57 3.68
N ASP A 89 4.35 34.58 3.90
CA ASP A 89 5.34 35.00 2.91
C ASP A 89 5.91 33.82 2.13
N ASN A 90 5.99 32.64 2.75
CA ASN A 90 6.46 31.42 2.11
C ASN A 90 5.39 30.33 2.14
N LYS A 91 4.75 30.11 0.99
CA LYS A 91 3.71 29.09 0.83
C LYS A 91 4.34 27.73 0.55
N THR A 92 4.23 26.82 1.51
CA THR A 92 4.49 25.39 1.33
C THR A 92 3.18 24.64 1.05
N TYR A 93 3.31 23.42 0.51
CA TYR A 93 2.21 22.55 0.10
C TYR A 93 2.56 21.10 0.45
N PRO A 94 1.58 20.19 0.58
CA PRO A 94 1.85 18.79 0.79
C PRO A 94 2.87 18.29 -0.23
N THR A 95 3.87 17.55 0.25
CA THR A 95 4.96 17.05 -0.59
C THR A 95 5.29 15.63 -0.15
N ILE A 96 5.44 14.75 -1.14
CA ILE A 96 5.96 13.39 -0.92
C ILE A 96 7.31 13.23 -1.60
N ARG A 97 8.13 12.34 -1.06
CA ARG A 97 9.39 11.87 -1.64
C ARG A 97 9.28 10.38 -1.94
N ILE A 98 9.71 9.98 -3.13
CA ILE A 98 9.78 8.57 -3.55
C ILE A 98 11.22 8.13 -3.40
N CYS A 99 11.45 7.21 -2.46
CA CYS A 99 12.76 6.71 -2.09
C CYS A 99 13.00 5.33 -2.69
N GLY A 100 14.26 5.02 -3.03
CA GLY A 100 14.65 3.70 -3.52
C GLY A 100 14.23 3.38 -4.97
N PHE A 101 13.74 4.35 -5.74
CA PHE A 101 13.33 4.14 -7.13
C PHE A 101 13.68 5.34 -8.02
N THR A 102 14.06 5.06 -9.26
CA THR A 102 14.22 6.07 -10.33
C THR A 102 13.57 5.54 -11.60
N GLY A 103 12.71 6.35 -12.22
CA GLY A 103 11.92 5.93 -13.37
C GLY A 103 10.56 6.60 -13.41
N GLN A 104 9.74 6.23 -14.39
CA GLN A 104 8.37 6.72 -14.47
C GLN A 104 7.51 6.06 -13.40
N VAL A 105 6.67 6.84 -12.73
CA VAL A 105 5.72 6.37 -11.72
C VAL A 105 4.37 7.03 -11.94
N VAL A 106 3.32 6.43 -11.39
CA VAL A 106 2.00 7.05 -11.29
C VAL A 106 1.64 7.24 -9.84
N ILE A 107 1.43 8.49 -9.43
CA ILE A 107 0.97 8.85 -8.09
C ILE A 107 -0.55 9.03 -8.15
N VAL A 108 -1.28 8.28 -7.33
CA VAL A 108 -2.72 8.40 -7.14
C VAL A 108 -2.99 8.95 -5.75
N VAL A 109 -3.73 10.05 -5.68
CA VAL A 109 -4.13 10.69 -4.43
C VAL A 109 -5.64 10.62 -4.29
N SER A 110 -6.11 10.19 -3.12
CA SER A 110 -7.54 10.12 -2.80
C SER A 110 -7.81 10.50 -1.33
N CYS A 111 -9.03 10.94 -1.04
CA CYS A 111 -9.46 11.19 0.33
C CYS A 111 -9.89 9.87 1.00
N VAL A 112 -9.45 9.67 2.24
CA VAL A 112 -9.89 8.58 3.11
C VAL A 112 -10.42 9.11 4.45
N THR A 113 -11.18 8.28 5.18
CA THR A 113 -11.66 8.62 6.51
C THR A 113 -10.51 8.92 7.47
N LYS A 114 -10.78 9.80 8.45
CA LYS A 114 -9.78 10.18 9.44
C LYS A 114 -9.36 9.02 10.35
N ASP A 115 -10.32 8.21 10.77
CA ASP A 115 -10.09 7.18 11.77
C ASP A 115 -10.09 5.79 11.13
N GLU A 116 -9.46 4.84 11.82
CA GLU A 116 -9.42 3.45 11.40
C GLU A 116 -10.80 2.77 11.55
N PRO A 117 -11.16 1.85 10.64
CA PRO A 117 -10.42 1.47 9.43
C PRO A 117 -10.50 2.57 8.35
N TYR A 118 -9.36 2.97 7.78
CA TYR A 118 -9.30 3.98 6.73
C TYR A 118 -10.09 3.52 5.49
N ARG A 119 -11.22 4.17 5.22
CA ARG A 119 -12.13 3.86 4.11
C ARG A 119 -12.12 4.99 3.09
N ALA A 120 -12.47 4.70 1.84
CA ALA A 120 -12.64 5.74 0.82
C ALA A 120 -13.65 6.80 1.30
N HIS A 121 -13.27 8.07 1.21
CA HIS A 121 -14.10 9.20 1.64
C HIS A 121 -14.94 9.75 0.47
N PRO A 122 -16.18 10.20 0.72
CA PRO A 122 -17.06 10.69 -0.36
C PRO A 122 -16.64 12.04 -0.96
N HIS A 123 -15.91 12.88 -0.22
CA HIS A 123 -15.39 14.16 -0.75
C HIS A 123 -14.44 13.98 -1.92
N ASN A 124 -14.49 14.91 -2.86
CA ASN A 124 -13.67 14.93 -4.07
C ASN A 124 -12.37 15.69 -3.83
N LEU A 125 -11.25 15.14 -4.28
CA LEU A 125 -10.09 15.96 -4.61
C LEU A 125 -10.31 16.65 -5.95
N VAL A 126 -10.02 17.94 -5.98
CA VAL A 126 -10.14 18.80 -7.17
C VAL A 126 -8.90 19.68 -7.27
N GLY A 127 -8.53 20.09 -8.48
CA GLY A 127 -7.33 20.88 -8.67
C GLY A 127 -7.04 21.17 -10.13
N ARG A 128 -5.93 21.87 -10.38
CA ARG A 128 -5.39 22.04 -11.74
C ARG A 128 -4.70 20.79 -12.27
N GLU A 129 -4.30 19.90 -11.36
CA GLU A 129 -3.73 18.61 -11.70
C GLU A 129 -4.82 17.70 -12.30
N ARG A 130 -4.43 16.51 -12.78
CA ARG A 130 -5.33 15.49 -13.34
C ARG A 130 -6.23 14.88 -12.24
N CYS A 131 -7.10 15.71 -11.69
CA CYS A 131 -8.09 15.36 -10.68
C CYS A 131 -9.42 15.09 -11.36
N GLU A 132 -9.74 13.81 -11.52
CA GLU A 132 -10.93 13.33 -12.22
C GLU A 132 -11.78 12.51 -11.25
N ARG A 133 -13.08 12.80 -11.20
CA ARG A 133 -14.06 12.08 -10.38
C ARG A 133 -13.64 11.94 -8.90
N GLY A 134 -12.94 12.95 -8.38
CA GLY A 134 -12.52 13.04 -6.97
C GLY A 134 -11.19 12.39 -6.62
N VAL A 135 -10.42 11.93 -7.61
CA VAL A 135 -9.12 11.28 -7.45
C VAL A 135 -8.10 11.97 -8.35
N CYS A 136 -6.90 12.24 -7.86
CA CYS A 136 -5.85 12.88 -8.64
C CYS A 136 -4.80 11.86 -9.07
N THR A 137 -4.57 11.74 -10.38
CA THR A 137 -3.64 10.77 -10.97
C THR A 137 -2.54 11.50 -11.72
N ILE A 138 -1.30 11.34 -11.25
CA ILE A 138 -0.15 12.13 -11.70
C ILE A 138 0.93 11.16 -12.18
N PRO A 139 1.10 11.03 -13.51
CA PRO A 139 2.29 10.41 -14.06
C PRO A 139 3.46 11.39 -13.93
N THR A 140 4.59 10.94 -13.38
CA THR A 140 5.80 11.74 -13.23
C THR A 140 7.06 10.89 -13.38
N LEU A 141 8.18 11.54 -13.68
CA LEU A 141 9.50 10.92 -13.75
C LEU A 141 10.28 11.22 -12.46
N ILE A 142 10.68 10.16 -11.76
CA ILE A 142 11.50 10.25 -10.55
C ILE A 142 12.97 10.07 -10.93
N THR A 143 13.78 11.07 -10.59
CA THR A 143 15.23 11.06 -10.78
C THR A 143 15.92 11.27 -9.43
N LYS A 144 17.25 11.11 -9.38
CA LYS A 144 18.03 11.38 -8.16
C LYS A 144 17.92 12.84 -7.70
N GLU A 145 17.71 13.76 -8.63
CA GLU A 145 17.61 15.21 -8.39
C GLU A 145 16.16 15.65 -8.12
N THR A 146 15.18 14.91 -8.67
CA THR A 146 13.74 15.22 -8.60
C THR A 146 12.96 14.05 -8.02
N CYS A 147 13.30 13.67 -6.78
CA CYS A 147 12.64 12.58 -6.07
C CYS A 147 11.40 13.03 -5.26
N GLU A 148 11.08 14.32 -5.29
CA GLU A 148 9.94 14.91 -4.58
C GLU A 148 8.85 15.39 -5.54
N TYR A 149 7.60 15.24 -5.10
CA TYR A 149 6.43 15.79 -5.80
C TYR A 149 5.59 16.64 -4.84
N GLN A 150 5.31 17.88 -5.24
CA GLN A 150 4.57 18.86 -4.44
C GLN A 150 3.19 19.15 -5.03
N PHE A 151 2.14 19.03 -4.21
CA PHE A 151 0.74 19.15 -4.61
C PHE A 151 0.22 20.59 -4.42
N LYS A 152 0.63 21.53 -5.30
CA LYS A 152 0.38 22.98 -5.13
C LYS A 152 -1.07 23.41 -5.32
N ASN A 153 -1.84 22.68 -6.12
CA ASN A 153 -3.18 23.09 -6.56
C ASN A 153 -4.25 22.09 -6.16
N LEU A 154 -4.05 21.39 -5.06
CA LEU A 154 -4.97 20.38 -4.56
C LEU A 154 -5.97 21.01 -3.58
N GLY A 155 -7.27 20.88 -3.84
CA GLY A 155 -8.34 21.34 -2.99
C GLY A 155 -9.35 20.22 -2.71
N ILE A 156 -10.21 20.43 -1.71
CA ILE A 156 -11.24 19.47 -1.32
C ILE A 156 -12.61 20.05 -1.61
N GLN A 157 -13.33 19.38 -2.51
CA GLN A 157 -14.72 19.67 -2.79
C GLN A 157 -15.60 18.73 -1.94
N CYS A 158 -16.32 19.29 -0.98
CA CYS A 158 -17.17 18.53 -0.08
C CYS A 158 -18.51 18.18 -0.75
N VAL A 159 -18.98 16.95 -0.48
CA VAL A 159 -20.29 16.49 -0.94
C VAL A 159 -21.35 16.72 0.14
N LYS A 160 -22.61 16.83 -0.27
CA LYS A 160 -23.74 16.91 0.66
C LYS A 160 -24.06 15.51 1.19
N ARG A 161 -24.65 15.44 2.38
CA ARG A 161 -24.95 14.16 3.05
C ARG A 161 -25.82 13.22 2.20
N ARG A 162 -26.79 13.78 1.44
CA ARG A 162 -27.65 13.03 0.52
C ARG A 162 -26.91 12.41 -0.67
N ASP A 163 -25.76 12.96 -1.06
CA ASP A 163 -25.00 12.56 -2.25
C ASP A 163 -23.84 11.59 -1.89
N ILE A 164 -23.69 11.23 -0.61
CA ILE A 164 -22.61 10.35 -0.12
C ILE A 164 -22.62 8.99 -0.82
N ALA A 165 -23.80 8.36 -0.91
CA ALA A 165 -23.91 7.02 -1.47
C ALA A 165 -23.54 6.98 -2.96
N GLU A 166 -23.95 8.01 -3.70
CA GLU A 166 -23.58 8.19 -5.11
C GLU A 166 -22.08 8.43 -5.26
N ALA A 167 -21.52 9.35 -4.47
CA ALA A 167 -20.09 9.65 -4.50
C ALA A 167 -19.23 8.40 -4.23
N LEU A 168 -19.59 7.60 -3.23
CA LEU A 168 -18.89 6.34 -2.92
C LEU A 168 -19.07 5.29 -4.02
N THR A 169 -20.24 5.23 -4.66
CA THR A 169 -20.45 4.36 -5.84
C THR A 169 -19.53 4.76 -7.00
N VAL A 170 -19.23 6.06 -7.17
CA VAL A 170 -18.24 6.51 -8.16
C VAL A 170 -16.83 6.02 -7.81
N ARG A 171 -16.44 6.02 -6.52
CA ARG A 171 -15.14 5.48 -6.08
C ARG A 171 -15.03 3.98 -6.28
N GLU A 172 -16.12 3.26 -5.98
CA GLU A 172 -16.23 1.83 -6.21
C GLU A 172 -16.02 1.48 -7.69
N LYS A 173 -16.68 2.23 -8.59
CA LYS A 173 -16.49 2.09 -10.04
C LYS A 173 -15.07 2.42 -10.51
N LEU A 174 -14.38 3.35 -9.84
CA LEU A 174 -12.94 3.62 -10.07
C LEU A 174 -12.03 2.54 -9.50
N ARG A 175 -12.53 1.64 -8.64
CA ARG A 175 -11.74 0.71 -7.82
C ARG A 175 -10.73 1.43 -6.92
N VAL A 176 -11.08 2.62 -6.45
CA VAL A 176 -10.23 3.40 -5.54
C VAL A 176 -10.59 3.04 -4.11
N ASP A 177 -9.93 2.00 -3.61
CA ASP A 177 -10.01 1.52 -2.23
C ASP A 177 -8.60 1.18 -1.73
N PRO A 178 -7.85 2.19 -1.24
CA PRO A 178 -6.43 2.02 -0.91
C PRO A 178 -6.17 0.95 0.16
N PHE A 179 -7.14 0.70 1.03
CA PHE A 179 -7.01 -0.19 2.18
C PHE A 179 -7.91 -1.44 2.09
N ARG A 180 -8.54 -1.68 0.94
CA ARG A 180 -9.41 -2.85 0.66
C ARG A 180 -10.48 -3.04 1.73
N LYS A 181 -11.17 -1.95 2.10
CA LYS A 181 -12.21 -1.93 3.13
C LYS A 181 -13.63 -1.98 2.56
N ASN A 182 -13.76 -2.16 1.25
CA ASN A 182 -15.03 -2.17 0.51
C ASN A 182 -15.80 -0.84 0.69
N PHE A 183 -17.05 -0.83 0.23
CA PHE A 183 -17.89 0.38 0.19
C PHE A 183 -19.16 0.27 1.05
N ASP A 184 -19.24 -0.67 2.00
CA ASP A 184 -20.45 -0.92 2.80
C ASP A 184 -20.87 0.29 3.66
N HIS A 185 -19.91 1.18 3.98
CA HIS A 185 -20.19 2.44 4.69
C HIS A 185 -21.04 3.41 3.87
N LYS A 186 -21.20 3.20 2.55
CA LYS A 186 -22.15 3.95 1.72
C LYS A 186 -23.61 3.78 2.17
N ASN A 187 -23.92 2.66 2.82
CA ASN A 187 -25.24 2.37 3.38
C ASN A 187 -25.46 3.02 4.76
N HIS A 188 -24.39 3.54 5.38
CA HIS A 188 -24.44 4.22 6.66
C HIS A 188 -23.85 5.65 6.61
N PRO A 189 -24.39 6.57 5.77
CA PRO A 189 -23.82 7.91 5.59
C PRO A 189 -23.74 8.76 6.87
N GLN A 190 -24.50 8.41 7.91
CA GLN A 190 -24.45 9.11 9.20
C GLN A 190 -23.15 8.86 9.97
N SER A 191 -22.50 7.72 9.74
CA SER A 191 -21.25 7.33 10.41
C SER A 191 -20.00 8.03 9.88
N ILE A 192 -20.09 8.71 8.74
CA ILE A 192 -18.95 9.34 8.07
C ILE A 192 -18.80 10.78 8.55
N ASP A 193 -17.63 11.12 9.11
CA ASP A 193 -17.27 12.49 9.44
C ASP A 193 -16.95 13.28 8.17
N LEU A 194 -17.81 14.25 7.81
CA LEU A 194 -17.63 15.09 6.63
C LEU A 194 -16.74 16.31 6.88
N ASN A 195 -16.30 16.54 8.11
CA ASN A 195 -15.46 17.69 8.46
C ASN A 195 -13.97 17.35 8.47
N ALA A 196 -13.62 16.07 8.40
CA ALA A 196 -12.24 15.61 8.45
C ALA A 196 -11.97 14.56 7.37
N VAL A 197 -10.82 14.69 6.71
CA VAL A 197 -10.30 13.70 5.76
C VAL A 197 -8.82 13.50 6.00
N ARG A 198 -8.27 12.38 5.53
CA ARG A 198 -6.84 12.19 5.29
C ARG A 198 -6.58 12.07 3.79
N LEU A 199 -5.41 12.54 3.36
CA LEU A 199 -4.92 12.26 2.02
C LEU A 199 -4.21 10.90 2.05
N CYS A 200 -4.57 10.03 1.11
CA CYS A 200 -3.88 8.77 0.87
C CYS A 200 -3.09 8.90 -0.42
N PHE A 201 -1.79 8.58 -0.37
CA PHE A 201 -0.88 8.58 -1.51
C PHE A 201 -0.57 7.13 -1.90
N GLN A 202 -0.98 6.72 -3.09
CA GLN A 202 -0.62 5.44 -3.67
C GLN A 202 0.35 5.70 -4.81
N VAL A 203 1.53 5.08 -4.77
CA VAL A 203 2.53 5.22 -5.84
C VAL A 203 2.66 3.87 -6.53
N PHE A 204 2.44 3.87 -7.84
CA PHE A 204 2.55 2.71 -8.70
C PHE A 204 3.85 2.80 -9.49
N LEU A 205 4.68 1.78 -9.31
CA LEU A 205 5.88 1.53 -10.09
C LEU A 205 5.50 0.71 -11.35
N PRO A 206 6.28 0.79 -12.44
CA PRO A 206 6.03 0.07 -13.67
C PRO A 206 6.18 -1.45 -13.53
#